data_AF-A0A1Y1K2U7-F1
#
_entry.id   AF-A0A1Y1K2U7-F1
#
_cell.length_a   1.000
_cell.length_b   1.000
_cell.length_c   1.000
_cell.angle_alpha   90.00
_cell.angle_beta   90.00
_cell.angle_gamma   90.00
#
_symmetry.space_group_name_H-M   'P 1'
#
loop_
_entity.id
_entity.type
_entity.pdbx_description
1 polymer ?
#
loop_
_entity_poly.entity_id
_entity_poly.type
_entity_poly.pdbx_seq_one_letter_code
_entity_poly.pdbx_strand_id
1 'polypeptide(L)'
;HFEPTHARSAFPCFDEPHFKARFKMSIFRDRFHIALFNMPVINTEDVGFYMGTGLLRDDFQESVEMSTYLVAFVICDYVHQNKQTERGISVSVYAPPPYISQASFALETAVNVMDYFEDFFRVAYPLPKQDL
;
A
#
# COMPACT_ATOMS: atom_id res chain seq x y z
N HIS A 1 4.06 -4.70 10.47
CA HIS A 1 5.44 -4.17 10.55
C HIS A 1 6.40 -5.34 10.54
N PHE A 2 7.25 -5.47 9.51
CA PHE A 2 8.11 -6.66 9.33
C PHE A 2 9.60 -6.43 9.58
N GLU A 3 10.07 -5.19 9.53
CA GLU A 3 11.47 -4.91 9.79
C GLU A 3 11.84 -5.21 11.26
N PRO A 4 12.99 -5.88 11.54
CA PRO A 4 13.94 -6.42 10.55
C PRO A 4 13.65 -7.86 10.07
N THR A 5 13.01 -8.72 10.86
CA THR A 5 12.91 -10.18 10.59
C THR A 5 11.56 -10.81 10.98
N HIS A 6 10.47 -10.05 10.81
CA HIS A 6 9.12 -10.47 11.19
C HIS A 6 8.20 -10.83 10.01
N ALA A 7 8.66 -10.74 8.76
CA ALA A 7 7.85 -11.17 7.61
C ALA A 7 7.53 -12.68 7.71
N ARG A 8 8.49 -13.46 8.21
CA ARG A 8 8.34 -14.90 8.48
C ARG A 8 7.19 -15.27 9.42
N SER A 9 6.72 -14.32 10.24
CA SER A 9 5.57 -14.53 11.14
C SER A 9 4.23 -14.41 10.43
N ALA A 10 4.18 -13.72 9.28
CA ALA A 10 2.97 -13.54 8.49
C ALA A 10 2.86 -14.60 7.38
N PHE A 11 3.98 -14.93 6.73
CA PHE A 11 4.04 -15.98 5.72
C PHE A 11 5.44 -16.61 5.66
N PRO A 12 5.56 -17.93 5.42
CA PRO A 12 6.86 -18.58 5.26
C PRO A 12 7.65 -17.97 4.09
N CYS A 13 8.86 -17.49 4.35
CA CYS A 13 9.72 -16.85 3.35
C CYS A 13 11.21 -16.90 3.74
N PHE A 14 12.08 -16.59 2.76
CA PHE A 14 13.51 -16.36 2.99
C PHE A 14 13.71 -14.94 3.52
N ASP A 15 13.55 -14.77 4.83
CA ASP A 15 13.41 -13.47 5.48
C ASP A 15 14.78 -12.84 5.83
N GLU A 16 15.59 -12.60 4.80
CA GLU A 16 16.83 -11.81 4.85
C GLU A 16 16.83 -10.76 3.72
N PRO A 17 17.35 -9.53 3.93
CA PRO A 17 17.21 -8.44 2.98
C PRO A 17 17.77 -8.70 1.56
N HIS A 18 18.78 -9.57 1.44
CA HIS A 18 19.43 -9.89 0.18
C HIS A 18 18.58 -10.78 -0.74
N PHE A 19 17.64 -11.56 -0.18
CA PHE A 19 16.72 -12.39 -0.97
C PHE A 19 15.54 -11.58 -1.47
N LYS A 20 15.80 -10.69 -2.43
CA LYS A 20 14.75 -9.90 -3.04
C LYS A 20 13.90 -10.76 -3.98
N ALA A 21 12.61 -10.47 -4.04
CA ALA A 21 11.65 -11.15 -4.89
C ALA A 21 10.55 -10.17 -5.34
N ARG A 22 9.73 -10.61 -6.29
CA ARG A 22 8.48 -9.93 -6.65
C ARG A 22 7.32 -10.54 -5.88
N PHE A 23 6.40 -9.70 -5.43
CA PHE A 23 5.26 -10.12 -4.63
C PHE A 23 3.97 -9.81 -5.37
N LYS A 24 3.13 -10.83 -5.53
CA LYS A 24 1.76 -10.71 -6.03
C LYS A 24 0.81 -11.10 -4.90
N MET A 25 -0.06 -10.19 -4.52
CA MET A 25 -0.91 -10.31 -3.34
C MET A 25 -2.38 -10.32 -3.75
N SER A 26 -3.16 -11.15 -3.05
CA SER A 26 -4.62 -11.15 -3.09
C SER A 26 -5.14 -11.14 -1.66
N ILE A 27 -6.03 -10.21 -1.32
CA ILE A 27 -6.60 -10.09 0.02
C ILE A 27 -8.10 -10.30 -0.03
N PHE A 28 -8.57 -11.23 0.80
CA PHE A 28 -9.98 -11.46 1.05
C PHE A 28 -10.39 -10.64 2.27
N ARG A 29 -11.38 -9.77 2.11
CA ARG A 29 -11.89 -8.91 3.18
C ARG A 29 -13.40 -8.83 3.12
N ASP A 30 -14.03 -8.41 4.20
CA ASP A 30 -15.44 -8.05 4.14
C ASP A 30 -15.66 -6.73 3.36
N ARG A 31 -16.93 -6.46 3.08
CA ARG A 31 -17.37 -5.34 2.23
C ARG A 31 -17.23 -3.96 2.90
N PHE A 32 -17.00 -3.91 4.21
CA PHE A 32 -16.95 -2.68 5.01
C PHE A 32 -15.52 -2.18 5.25
N HIS A 33 -14.53 -3.04 5.05
CA HIS A 33 -13.12 -2.65 5.09
C HIS A 33 -12.58 -2.41 3.68
N ILE A 34 -11.43 -1.74 3.58
CA ILE A 34 -10.56 -1.69 2.41
C ILE A 34 -9.32 -2.55 2.68
N ALA A 35 -8.64 -2.98 1.61
CA ALA A 35 -7.32 -3.60 1.71
C ALA A 35 -6.29 -2.71 1.01
N LEU A 36 -5.16 -2.51 1.68
CA LEU A 36 -4.01 -1.80 1.15
C LEU A 36 -2.83 -2.77 1.03
N PHE A 37 -2.02 -2.56 0.02
CA PHE A 37 -0.75 -3.25 -0.23
C PHE A 37 0.24 -2.24 -0.84
N ASN A 38 1.52 -2.61 -0.92
CA ASN A 38 2.56 -1.80 -1.57
C ASN A 38 2.16 -1.34 -2.99
N MET A 39 1.44 -2.20 -3.73
CA MET A 39 1.03 -1.97 -5.11
C MET A 39 -0.46 -1.62 -5.22
N PRO A 40 -0.93 -0.99 -6.31
CA PRO A 40 -2.34 -0.65 -6.48
C PRO A 40 -3.20 -1.90 -6.71
N VAL A 41 -4.47 -1.80 -6.32
CA VAL A 41 -5.50 -2.81 -6.65
C VAL A 41 -5.75 -2.77 -8.16
N ILE A 42 -5.75 -3.94 -8.79
CA ILE A 42 -6.05 -4.11 -10.22
C ILE A 42 -7.46 -4.64 -10.46
N ASN A 43 -8.02 -5.36 -9.48
CA ASN A 43 -9.34 -5.98 -9.58
C ASN A 43 -9.92 -6.21 -8.18
N THR A 44 -11.23 -6.00 -8.05
CA THR A 44 -12.01 -6.33 -6.84
C THR A 44 -13.20 -7.18 -7.26
N GLU A 45 -13.22 -8.43 -6.84
CA GLU A 45 -14.30 -9.38 -7.15
C GLU A 45 -15.15 -9.69 -5.92
N ASP A 46 -16.47 -9.75 -6.09
CA ASP A 46 -17.37 -10.32 -5.09
C ASP A 46 -17.29 -11.84 -5.19
N VAL A 47 -16.79 -12.48 -4.13
CA VAL A 47 -16.55 -13.93 -4.08
C VAL A 47 -17.60 -14.66 -3.24
N GLY A 48 -18.73 -13.99 -2.96
CA GLY A 48 -19.86 -14.56 -2.25
C GLY A 48 -19.73 -14.49 -0.73
N PHE A 49 -20.38 -15.43 -0.04
CA PHE A 49 -20.49 -15.41 1.42
C PHE A 49 -19.62 -16.48 2.08
N TYR A 50 -18.89 -16.08 3.12
CA TYR A 50 -18.18 -16.98 4.02
C TYR A 50 -18.53 -16.61 5.46
N MET A 51 -18.91 -17.63 6.25
CA MET A 51 -19.29 -17.47 7.68
C MET A 51 -20.34 -16.35 7.93
N GLY A 52 -21.28 -16.16 7.00
CA GLY A 52 -22.35 -15.15 7.12
C GLY A 52 -21.95 -13.74 6.70
N THR A 53 -20.70 -13.52 6.26
CA THR A 53 -20.22 -12.23 5.73
C THR A 53 -19.99 -12.32 4.23
N GLY A 54 -20.42 -11.30 3.48
CA GLY A 54 -20.03 -11.15 2.08
C GLY A 54 -18.55 -10.79 1.99
N LEU A 55 -17.80 -11.48 1.15
CA LEU A 55 -16.37 -11.29 0.96
C LEU A 55 -16.09 -10.67 -0.41
N LEU A 56 -15.14 -9.75 -0.41
CA LEU A 56 -14.50 -9.22 -1.61
C LEU A 56 -13.06 -9.73 -1.65
N ARG A 57 -12.58 -10.00 -2.87
CA ARG A 57 -11.18 -10.31 -3.14
C ARG A 57 -10.56 -9.15 -3.90
N ASP A 58 -9.58 -8.49 -3.28
CA ASP A 58 -8.74 -7.49 -3.95
C ASP A 58 -7.48 -8.17 -4.48
N ASP A 59 -7.28 -8.14 -5.78
CA ASP A 59 -6.03 -8.53 -6.43
C ASP A 59 -5.18 -7.28 -6.68
N PHE A 60 -3.91 -7.34 -6.27
CA PHE A 60 -2.97 -6.23 -6.42
C PHE A 60 -2.00 -6.49 -7.58
N GLN A 61 -1.48 -5.40 -8.16
CA GLN A 61 -0.40 -5.48 -9.14
C GLN A 61 0.85 -6.15 -8.52
N GLU A 62 1.59 -6.90 -9.33
CA GLU A 62 2.89 -7.48 -8.92
C GLU A 62 3.89 -6.36 -8.58
N SER A 63 4.61 -6.51 -7.46
CA SER A 63 5.61 -5.55 -7.02
C SER A 63 6.87 -5.58 -7.89
N VAL A 64 7.65 -4.51 -7.80
CA VAL A 64 9.06 -4.54 -8.17
C VAL A 64 9.83 -5.53 -7.28
N GLU A 65 11.06 -5.84 -7.68
CA GLU A 65 11.94 -6.69 -6.87
C GLU A 65 12.33 -5.96 -5.57
N MET A 66 11.91 -6.51 -4.42
CA MET A 66 12.11 -5.89 -3.11
C MET A 66 12.35 -6.95 -2.02
N SER A 67 12.85 -6.52 -0.87
CA SER A 67 13.09 -7.38 0.29
C SER A 67 11.81 -7.67 1.07
N THR A 68 11.75 -8.82 1.75
CA THR A 68 10.57 -9.27 2.53
C THR A 68 10.13 -8.28 3.61
N TYR A 69 11.06 -7.57 4.24
CA TYR A 69 10.75 -6.63 5.33
C TYR A 69 9.93 -5.40 4.88
N LEU A 70 9.93 -5.09 3.58
CA LEU A 70 9.16 -3.99 2.98
C LEU A 70 7.73 -4.41 2.58
N VAL A 71 7.41 -5.70 2.60
CA VAL A 71 6.06 -6.19 2.32
C VAL A 71 5.13 -5.60 3.38
N ALA A 72 4.09 -4.90 2.95
CA ALA A 72 3.13 -4.26 3.83
C ALA A 72 1.73 -4.42 3.26
N PHE A 73 0.81 -4.89 4.11
CA PHE A 73 -0.61 -4.90 3.82
C PHE A 73 -1.41 -4.51 5.05
N VAL A 74 -2.57 -3.89 4.83
CA VAL A 74 -3.47 -3.40 5.89
C VAL A 74 -4.91 -3.70 5.48
N ILE A 75 -5.73 -4.14 6.43
CA ILE A 75 -7.19 -4.21 6.28
C ILE A 75 -7.77 -3.26 7.32
N CYS A 76 -8.48 -2.22 6.89
CA CYS A 76 -9.01 -1.18 7.76
C CYS A 76 -10.25 -0.51 7.15
N ASP A 77 -10.91 0.36 7.90
CA ASP A 77 -12.06 1.17 7.49
C ASP A 77 -11.68 2.65 7.30
N TYR A 78 -10.40 2.90 7.01
CA TYR A 78 -9.87 4.27 6.89
C TYR A 78 -10.39 4.95 5.61
N VAL A 79 -10.48 6.27 5.69
CA VAL A 79 -10.71 7.14 4.54
C VAL A 79 -9.39 7.82 4.17
N HIS A 80 -9.32 8.41 2.97
CA HIS A 80 -8.08 9.04 2.50
C HIS A 80 -8.33 10.37 1.80
N GLN A 81 -7.31 11.22 1.81
CA GLN A 81 -7.15 12.34 0.89
C GLN A 81 -6.03 11.99 -0.09
N ASN A 82 -6.17 12.38 -1.35
CA ASN A 82 -5.16 12.12 -2.38
C ASN A 82 -4.76 13.39 -3.13
N LYS A 83 -3.54 13.37 -3.68
CA LYS A 83 -2.99 14.39 -4.57
C LYS A 83 -1.93 13.74 -5.47
N GLN A 84 -1.77 14.27 -6.68
CA GLN A 84 -0.72 13.80 -7.59
C GLN A 84 0.52 14.69 -7.52
N THR A 85 1.68 14.07 -7.67
CA THR A 85 2.96 14.77 -7.90
C THR A 85 3.04 15.32 -9.33
N GLU A 86 4.04 16.15 -9.63
CA GLU A 86 4.23 16.72 -10.98
C GLU A 86 4.46 15.64 -12.04
N ARG A 87 5.05 14.52 -11.63
CA ARG A 87 5.33 13.34 -12.47
C ARG A 87 4.19 12.32 -12.51
N GLY A 88 3.05 12.62 -11.87
CA GLY A 88 1.84 11.82 -11.94
C GLY A 88 1.76 10.66 -10.94
N ILE A 89 2.60 10.64 -9.90
CA ILE A 89 2.50 9.64 -8.83
C ILE A 89 1.34 9.98 -7.91
N SER A 90 0.47 9.01 -7.63
CA SER A 90 -0.66 9.21 -6.72
C SER A 90 -0.19 9.09 -5.27
N VAL A 91 -0.26 10.19 -4.50
CA VAL A 91 0.04 10.20 -3.07
C VAL A 91 -1.26 10.24 -2.29
N SER A 92 -1.42 9.33 -1.32
CA SER A 92 -2.61 9.25 -0.47
C SER A 92 -2.22 9.23 1.00
N VAL A 93 -2.98 9.93 1.84
CA VAL A 93 -2.86 9.83 3.30
C VAL A 93 -4.13 9.23 3.86
N TYR A 94 -4.00 8.09 4.54
CA TYR A 94 -5.10 7.34 5.15
C TYR A 94 -5.21 7.66 6.64
N ALA A 95 -6.43 7.84 7.13
CA ALA A 95 -6.70 8.05 8.54
C ALA A 95 -8.10 7.55 8.93
N PRO A 96 -8.35 7.29 10.23
CA PRO A 96 -9.71 7.07 10.70
C PRO A 96 -10.61 8.27 10.34
N PRO A 97 -11.90 8.06 10.02
CA PRO A 97 -12.80 9.12 9.54
C PRO A 97 -12.82 10.42 10.37
N PRO A 98 -12.77 10.39 11.72
CA PRO A 98 -12.75 11.63 12.51
C PRO A 98 -11.49 12.49 12.35
N TYR A 99 -10.38 11.90 11.90
CA TYR A 99 -9.07 12.55 11.84
C TYR A 99 -8.62 12.92 10.43
N ILE A 100 -9.39 12.54 9.39
CA ILE A 100 -8.99 12.76 8.00
C ILE A 100 -8.79 14.24 7.64
N SER A 101 -9.48 15.15 8.33
CA SER A 101 -9.29 16.60 8.14
C SER A 101 -7.88 17.08 8.52
N GLN A 102 -7.14 16.31 9.33
CA GLN A 102 -5.77 16.63 9.74
C GLN A 102 -4.71 16.13 8.73
N ALA A 103 -5.11 15.33 7.74
CA ALA A 103 -4.20 14.71 6.78
C ALA A 103 -3.61 15.68 5.74
N SER A 104 -4.24 16.85 5.54
CA SER A 104 -3.90 17.77 4.44
C SER A 104 -2.46 18.29 4.52
N PHE A 105 -1.96 18.59 5.72
CA PHE A 105 -0.56 19.01 5.89
C PHE A 105 0.44 17.91 5.49
N ALA A 106 0.18 16.66 5.91
CA ALA A 106 1.01 15.52 5.57
C ALA A 106 0.98 15.26 4.05
N LEU A 107 -0.19 15.35 3.42
CA LEU A 107 -0.36 15.15 1.99
C LEU A 107 0.38 16.20 1.15
N GLU A 108 0.23 17.48 1.49
CA GLU A 108 0.93 18.56 0.79
C GLU A 108 2.44 18.44 0.94
N THR A 109 2.91 18.14 2.15
CA THR A 109 4.34 17.96 2.42
C THR A 109 4.89 16.75 1.68
N ALA A 110 4.19 15.61 1.69
CA ALA A 110 4.64 14.38 1.02
C ALA A 110 4.79 14.58 -0.49
N VAL A 111 3.82 15.24 -1.15
CA VAL A 111 3.91 15.56 -2.58
C VAL A 111 5.13 16.43 -2.88
N ASN A 112 5.29 17.55 -2.16
CA ASN A 112 6.41 18.46 -2.39
C ASN A 112 7.78 17.79 -2.13
N VAL A 113 7.87 16.95 -1.10
CA VAL A 113 9.10 16.23 -0.75
C VAL A 113 9.42 15.16 -1.78
N MET A 114 8.41 14.46 -2.32
CA MET A 114 8.61 13.49 -3.39
C MET A 114 9.12 14.17 -4.66
N ASP A 115 8.47 15.24 -5.13
CA ASP A 115 8.91 15.99 -6.31
C ASP A 115 10.36 16.49 -6.12
N TYR A 116 10.68 17.03 -4.94
CA TYR A 116 12.03 17.45 -4.60
C TYR A 116 13.05 16.31 -4.67
N PHE A 117 12.75 15.14 -4.10
CA PHE A 117 13.71 14.03 -4.08
C PHE A 117 13.89 13.37 -5.45
N GLU A 118 12.83 13.26 -6.26
CA GLU A 118 12.97 12.79 -7.64
C GLU A 118 13.91 13.71 -8.44
N ASP A 119 13.77 15.02 -8.27
CA ASP A 119 14.62 16.00 -8.93
C ASP A 119 16.05 16.05 -8.36
N PHE A 120 16.20 15.90 -7.04
CA PHE A 120 17.49 15.91 -6.37
C PHE A 120 18.32 14.67 -6.72
N PHE A 121 17.74 13.47 -6.60
CA PHE A 121 18.44 12.22 -6.91
C PHE A 121 18.54 11.95 -8.40
N ARG A 122 17.75 12.66 -9.23
CA ARG A 122 17.64 12.40 -10.68
C ARG A 122 17.18 10.97 -10.99
N VAL A 123 16.40 10.38 -10.09
CA VAL A 123 15.85 9.04 -10.19
C VAL A 123 14.36 9.13 -9.92
N ALA A 124 13.55 8.63 -10.85
CA ALA A 124 12.11 8.61 -10.70
C ALA A 124 11.68 7.58 -9.63
N TYR A 125 10.63 7.91 -8.89
CA TYR A 125 9.99 7.00 -7.97
C TYR A 125 9.36 5.83 -8.76
N PRO A 126 9.70 4.57 -8.44
CA PRO A 126 9.41 3.44 -9.33
C PRO A 126 7.97 2.93 -9.25
N LEU A 127 7.18 3.32 -8.24
CA LEU A 127 5.83 2.81 -8.03
C LEU A 127 4.77 3.82 -8.47
N PRO A 128 3.58 3.38 -8.93
CA PRO A 128 2.54 4.28 -9.40
C PRO A 128 1.82 5.04 -8.27
N LYS A 129 2.01 4.64 -7.02
CA LYS A 129 1.41 5.28 -5.84
C LYS A 129 2.33 5.27 -4.62
N GLN A 130 2.06 6.17 -3.68
CA GLN A 130 2.63 6.20 -2.34
C GLN A 130 1.51 6.45 -1.33
N ASP A 131 1.29 5.50 -0.43
CA ASP A 131 0.32 5.63 0.65
C ASP A 131 1.03 5.94 1.97
N LEU A 132 0.45 6.81 2.78
CA LEU A 132 0.88 7.18 4.13
C LEU A 132 -0.23 6.91 5.15
#